data_AF-A0A7W9KDI4-F1
#
_entry.id   AF-A0A7W9KDI4-F1
#
_cell.length_a   1.000
_cell.length_b   1.000
_cell.length_c   1.000
_cell.angle_alpha   90.00
_cell.angle_beta   90.00
_cell.angle_gamma   90.00
#
_symmetry.space_group_name_H-M   'P 1'
#
loop_
_entity.id
_entity.type
_entity.pdbx_description
1 polymer ?
#
loop_
_entity_poly.entity_id
_entity_poly.type
_entity_poly.pdbx_seq_one_letter_code
_entity_poly.pdbx_strand_id
1 'polypeptide(L)'
;MVANRLKHAVRGAVALSAVSVAVSLNPGAAAADPAQDAQKQVEQQTQQADQIGQEYLKAKDDLAAKQADLAKANADIDKYGKQLTEAQAKEEQFRGQVDQVAAAAFDGAQFTQLSALLTGKSAQDFLDQSSALEMLAAQNSAVLDTYEGAVKQASDAKTKAADAQKKAQEATDAAQKILADLQTKKDAADKAVADAKAAVAKLSNAAKQALGAAGNMGTFIGPAGAAGTAMQAALSQRGVPYQWGGETKDVGFDCSGLMQWAWAQAGISIPRSAAAQYGPGRSVSRDALQAGDLVFFGSTASNIYHVGMMVSPTEMVHAPTQGETVKVVPLSVMSNYFGAKRYVG
;
A
#
# COMPACT_ATOMS: atom_id res chain seq x y z
N MET A 1 -19.79 -44.79 -16.34
CA MET A 1 -18.68 -43.81 -16.50
C MET A 1 -19.28 -42.43 -16.27
N VAL A 2 -19.43 -41.96 -15.04
CA VAL A 2 -18.45 -41.21 -14.23
C VAL A 2 -17.72 -40.13 -15.02
N ALA A 3 -18.09 -38.86 -14.82
CA ALA A 3 -17.17 -37.82 -14.33
C ALA A 3 -17.95 -36.55 -13.95
N ASN A 4 -17.90 -36.29 -12.64
CA ASN A 4 -18.54 -35.22 -11.89
C ASN A 4 -17.61 -33.98 -11.92
N ARG A 5 -18.13 -32.76 -12.10
CA ARG A 5 -17.37 -31.52 -11.83
C ARG A 5 -18.14 -30.65 -10.85
N LEU A 6 -17.90 -30.91 -9.57
CA LEU A 6 -18.30 -30.08 -8.44
C LEU A 6 -17.49 -28.77 -8.44
N LYS A 7 -18.20 -27.65 -8.44
CA LYS A 7 -17.66 -26.32 -8.15
C LYS A 7 -17.47 -26.23 -6.63
N HIS A 8 -16.23 -26.07 -6.16
CA HIS A 8 -15.95 -25.77 -4.75
C HIS A 8 -15.90 -24.26 -4.55
N ALA A 9 -16.96 -23.73 -3.93
CA ALA A 9 -16.94 -22.42 -3.29
C ALA A 9 -16.29 -22.58 -1.91
N VAL A 10 -15.08 -22.07 -1.75
CA VAL A 10 -14.39 -22.03 -0.45
C VAL A 10 -14.97 -20.87 0.34
N ARG A 11 -15.97 -21.16 1.17
CA ARG A 11 -16.36 -20.30 2.29
C ARG A 11 -15.45 -20.65 3.47
N GLY A 12 -14.48 -19.79 3.76
CA GLY A 12 -13.68 -19.88 4.98
C GLY A 12 -14.55 -19.59 6.19
N ALA A 13 -15.05 -20.63 6.85
CA ALA A 13 -15.70 -20.53 8.14
C ALA A 13 -14.62 -20.40 9.22
N VAL A 14 -14.51 -19.24 9.84
CA VAL A 14 -13.75 -19.08 11.09
C VAL A 14 -14.60 -19.68 12.20
N ALA A 15 -14.21 -20.87 12.66
CA ALA A 15 -14.84 -21.51 13.81
C ALA A 15 -14.48 -20.73 15.09
N LEU A 16 -15.45 -20.03 15.65
CA LEU A 16 -15.40 -19.48 17.01
C LEU A 16 -15.56 -20.64 18.00
N SER A 17 -14.45 -21.23 18.42
CA SER A 17 -14.44 -22.21 19.50
C SER A 17 -14.63 -21.48 20.83
N ALA A 18 -15.86 -21.48 21.35
CA ALA A 18 -16.14 -21.10 22.73
C ALA A 18 -15.57 -22.18 23.67
N VAL A 19 -14.41 -21.90 24.26
CA VAL A 19 -13.80 -22.77 25.28
C VAL A 19 -14.39 -22.39 26.63
N SER A 20 -15.41 -23.14 27.05
CA SER A 20 -15.95 -23.13 28.42
C SER A 20 -15.19 -24.18 29.24
N VAL A 21 -14.17 -23.78 30.02
CA VAL A 21 -13.48 -24.71 30.93
C VAL A 21 -14.14 -24.67 32.30
N ALA A 22 -14.73 -25.80 32.70
CA ALA A 22 -15.19 -26.08 34.04
C ALA A 22 -13.97 -26.41 34.93
N VAL A 23 -13.81 -25.69 36.03
CA VAL A 23 -12.73 -25.88 37.00
C VAL A 23 -13.01 -27.13 37.84
N SER A 24 -12.11 -28.10 37.78
CA SER A 24 -12.01 -29.20 38.75
C SER A 24 -10.74 -28.96 39.58
N LEU A 25 -10.92 -28.73 40.88
CA LEU A 25 -9.84 -28.47 41.83
C LEU A 25 -9.15 -29.80 42.17
N ASN A 26 -7.88 -29.95 41.77
CA ASN A 26 -7.01 -31.05 42.18
C ASN A 26 -5.96 -30.51 43.18
N PRO A 27 -5.96 -30.92 44.46
CA PRO A 27 -5.06 -30.38 45.46
C PRO A 27 -3.72 -31.14 45.42
N GLY A 28 -2.80 -30.75 44.53
CA GLY A 28 -1.52 -31.48 44.42
C GLY A 28 -0.45 -30.94 43.48
N ALA A 29 -0.59 -29.73 42.93
CA ALA A 29 0.48 -29.08 42.17
C ALA A 29 0.88 -27.78 42.87
N ALA A 30 2.18 -27.49 42.92
CA ALA A 30 2.73 -26.23 43.41
C ALA A 30 1.92 -25.06 42.84
N ALA A 31 1.17 -24.38 43.70
CA ALA A 31 0.18 -23.40 43.28
C ALA A 31 0.91 -22.19 42.69
N ALA A 32 0.82 -22.04 41.37
CA ALA A 32 1.04 -20.75 40.73
C ALA A 32 0.09 -19.73 41.36
N ASP A 33 0.58 -18.52 41.61
CA ASP A 33 -0.20 -17.43 42.17
C ASP A 33 -1.40 -17.12 41.24
N PRO A 34 -2.66 -17.35 41.67
CA PRO A 34 -3.83 -17.13 40.83
C PRO A 34 -3.93 -15.71 40.26
N ALA A 35 -3.29 -14.72 40.89
CA ALA A 35 -3.24 -13.35 40.39
C ALA A 35 -2.30 -13.22 39.16
N GLN A 36 -1.19 -13.95 39.12
CA GLN A 36 -0.25 -13.95 38.00
C GLN A 36 -0.82 -14.66 36.77
N ASP A 37 -1.57 -15.75 36.97
CA ASP A 37 -2.24 -16.46 35.88
C ASP A 37 -3.35 -15.63 35.26
N ALA A 38 -4.13 -14.91 36.07
CA ALA A 38 -5.15 -13.98 35.59
C ALA A 38 -4.54 -12.81 34.80
N GLN A 39 -3.41 -12.25 35.24
CA GLN A 39 -2.70 -11.19 34.53
C GLN A 39 -2.26 -11.65 33.13
N LYS A 40 -1.60 -12.81 33.03
CA LYS A 40 -1.13 -13.35 31.74
C LYS A 40 -2.29 -13.63 30.77
N GLN A 41 -3.42 -14.12 31.27
CA GLN A 41 -4.60 -14.34 30.43
C GLN A 41 -5.16 -13.03 29.87
N VAL A 42 -5.24 -11.97 30.69
CA VAL A 42 -5.67 -10.65 30.23
C VAL A 42 -4.67 -10.07 29.23
N GLU A 43 -3.37 -10.21 29.46
CA GLU A 43 -2.33 -9.78 28.52
C GLU A 43 -2.49 -10.48 27.14
N GLN A 44 -2.74 -11.78 27.12
CA GLN A 44 -3.02 -12.51 25.88
C GLN A 44 -4.29 -12.04 25.18
N GLN A 45 -5.38 -11.82 25.92
CA GLN A 45 -6.65 -11.34 25.37
C GLN A 45 -6.54 -9.94 24.78
N THR A 46 -5.80 -9.06 25.45
CA THR A 46 -5.60 -7.68 25.03
C THR A 46 -4.69 -7.63 23.78
N GLN A 47 -3.64 -8.43 23.72
CA GLN A 47 -2.83 -8.63 22.50
C GLN A 47 -3.65 -9.18 21.32
N GLN A 48 -4.58 -10.11 21.57
CA GLN A 48 -5.48 -10.62 20.53
C GLN A 48 -6.42 -9.54 20.00
N ALA A 49 -6.92 -8.65 20.87
CA ALA A 49 -7.72 -7.51 20.44
C ALA A 49 -6.92 -6.56 19.54
N ASP A 50 -5.65 -6.34 19.85
CA ASP A 50 -4.76 -5.51 19.05
C ASP A 50 -4.47 -6.15 17.68
N GLN A 51 -4.30 -7.47 17.61
CA GLN A 51 -4.19 -8.21 16.35
C GLN A 51 -5.40 -7.97 15.44
N ILE A 52 -6.60 -8.21 15.96
CA ILE A 52 -7.85 -8.04 15.20
C ILE A 52 -8.02 -6.58 14.77
N GLY A 53 -7.71 -5.65 15.68
CA GLY A 53 -7.75 -4.24 15.40
C GLY A 53 -6.77 -3.83 14.29
N GLN A 54 -5.53 -4.31 14.32
CA GLN A 54 -4.53 -3.97 13.30
C GLN A 54 -4.91 -4.53 11.93
N GLU A 55 -5.62 -5.66 11.85
CA GLU A 55 -6.21 -6.15 10.60
C GLU A 55 -7.29 -5.21 10.04
N TYR A 56 -8.08 -4.57 10.91
CA TYR A 56 -9.03 -3.53 10.52
C TYR A 56 -8.32 -2.27 10.01
N LEU A 57 -7.31 -1.77 10.75
CA LEU A 57 -6.53 -0.60 10.32
C LEU A 57 -5.81 -0.86 8.99
N LYS A 58 -5.24 -2.05 8.82
CA LYS A 58 -4.63 -2.46 7.55
C LYS A 58 -5.65 -2.45 6.41
N ALA A 59 -6.86 -2.98 6.63
CA ALA A 59 -7.90 -2.95 5.61
C ALA A 59 -8.29 -1.51 5.22
N LYS A 60 -8.28 -0.57 6.18
CA LYS A 60 -8.50 0.86 5.91
C LYS A 60 -7.34 1.47 5.09
N ASP A 61 -6.09 1.13 5.40
CA ASP A 61 -4.92 1.56 4.62
C ASP A 61 -4.97 0.99 3.19
N ASP A 62 -5.31 -0.29 3.03
CA ASP A 62 -5.45 -0.95 1.72
C ASP A 62 -6.57 -0.29 0.89
N LEU A 63 -7.69 0.07 1.52
CA LEU A 63 -8.79 0.78 0.86
C LEU A 63 -8.32 2.15 0.35
N ALA A 64 -7.62 2.92 1.18
CA ALA A 64 -7.09 4.23 0.79
C ALA A 64 -6.10 4.10 -0.38
N ALA A 65 -5.24 3.07 -0.37
CA ALA A 65 -4.34 2.78 -1.47
C ALA A 65 -5.09 2.45 -2.77
N LYS A 66 -6.16 1.66 -2.71
CA LYS A 66 -6.98 1.34 -3.90
C LYS A 66 -7.77 2.53 -4.42
N GLN A 67 -8.22 3.43 -3.54
CA GLN A 67 -8.83 4.70 -3.94
C GLN A 67 -7.81 5.61 -4.65
N ALA A 68 -6.56 5.65 -4.19
CA ALA A 68 -5.49 6.38 -4.85
C ALA A 68 -5.12 5.77 -6.22
N ASP A 69 -5.06 4.43 -6.31
CA ASP A 69 -4.87 3.72 -7.58
C ASP A 69 -5.99 4.07 -8.59
N LEU A 70 -7.24 4.09 -8.12
CA LEU A 70 -8.40 4.46 -8.94
C LEU A 70 -8.32 5.92 -9.41
N ALA A 71 -7.97 6.86 -8.52
CA ALA A 71 -7.81 8.26 -8.88
C ALA A 71 -6.72 8.45 -9.94
N LYS A 72 -5.59 7.74 -9.81
CA LYS A 72 -4.52 7.73 -10.79
C LYS A 72 -4.97 7.13 -12.13
N ALA A 73 -5.68 6.00 -12.10
CA ALA A 73 -6.19 5.36 -13.30
C ALA A 73 -7.19 6.28 -14.04
N ASN A 74 -8.07 6.98 -13.31
CA ASN A 74 -8.98 7.96 -13.91
C ASN A 74 -8.24 9.15 -14.54
N ALA A 75 -7.19 9.66 -13.89
CA ALA A 75 -6.34 10.70 -14.49
C ALA A 75 -5.62 10.20 -15.76
N ASP A 76 -5.18 8.93 -15.78
CA ASP A 76 -4.60 8.29 -16.95
C ASP A 76 -5.65 8.12 -18.07
N ILE A 77 -6.89 7.76 -17.76
CA ILE A 77 -8.01 7.69 -18.72
C ILE A 77 -8.21 9.06 -19.39
N ASP A 78 -8.28 10.14 -18.60
CA ASP A 78 -8.46 11.49 -19.14
C ASP A 78 -7.29 11.90 -20.06
N LYS A 79 -6.06 11.60 -19.62
CA LYS A 79 -4.85 11.90 -20.38
C LYS A 79 -4.80 11.12 -21.70
N TYR A 80 -4.97 9.81 -21.66
CA TYR A 80 -4.87 8.96 -22.85
C TYR A 80 -6.09 9.08 -23.76
N GLY A 81 -7.26 9.41 -23.21
CA GLY A 81 -8.45 9.77 -23.99
C GLY A 81 -8.19 10.99 -24.87
N LYS A 82 -7.62 12.07 -24.31
CA LYS A 82 -7.23 13.26 -25.11
C LYS A 82 -6.19 12.92 -26.17
N GLN A 83 -5.14 12.18 -25.81
CA GLN A 83 -4.11 11.76 -26.77
C GLN A 83 -4.68 10.91 -27.89
N LEU A 84 -5.62 10.02 -27.59
CA LEU A 84 -6.29 9.20 -28.58
C LEU A 84 -7.11 10.07 -29.54
N THR A 85 -7.92 11.00 -29.03
CA THR A 85 -8.70 11.92 -29.87
C THR A 85 -7.80 12.77 -30.78
N GLU A 86 -6.71 13.33 -30.24
CA GLU A 86 -5.73 14.11 -31.02
C GLU A 86 -5.03 13.27 -32.09
N ALA A 87 -4.64 12.04 -31.75
CA ALA A 87 -3.97 11.13 -32.68
C ALA A 87 -4.92 10.65 -33.78
N GLN A 88 -6.18 10.35 -33.46
CA GLN A 88 -7.21 10.00 -34.44
C GLN A 88 -7.52 11.15 -35.39
N ALA A 89 -7.57 12.39 -34.89
CA ALA A 89 -7.76 13.57 -35.74
C ALA A 89 -6.61 13.76 -36.73
N LYS A 90 -5.36 13.53 -36.29
CA LYS A 90 -4.18 13.54 -37.17
C LYS A 90 -4.19 12.40 -38.18
N GLU A 91 -4.52 11.19 -37.74
CA GLU A 91 -4.67 10.02 -38.62
C GLU A 91 -5.68 10.32 -39.74
N GLU A 92 -6.85 10.85 -39.40
CA GLU A 92 -7.89 11.20 -40.38
C GLU A 92 -7.43 12.31 -41.35
N GLN A 93 -6.74 13.33 -40.82
CA GLN A 93 -6.17 14.40 -41.64
C GLN A 93 -5.16 13.86 -42.66
N PHE A 94 -4.22 13.02 -42.22
CA PHE A 94 -3.19 12.44 -43.09
C PHE A 94 -3.76 11.38 -44.03
N ARG A 95 -4.77 10.62 -43.60
CA ARG A 95 -5.53 9.70 -44.47
C ARG A 95 -6.11 10.43 -45.67
N GLY A 96 -6.74 11.59 -45.45
CA GLY A 96 -7.25 12.42 -46.56
C GLY A 96 -6.15 12.88 -47.54
N GLN A 97 -4.93 13.14 -47.07
CA GLN A 97 -3.79 13.48 -47.94
C GLN A 97 -3.29 12.26 -48.72
N VAL A 98 -3.19 11.10 -48.07
CA VAL A 98 -2.83 9.83 -48.73
C VAL A 98 -3.88 9.45 -49.78
N ASP A 99 -5.16 9.63 -49.50
CA ASP A 99 -6.26 9.36 -50.44
C ASP A 99 -6.18 10.26 -51.68
N GLN A 100 -5.80 11.54 -51.51
CA GLN A 100 -5.57 12.45 -52.64
C GLN A 100 -4.37 12.03 -53.50
N VAL A 101 -3.26 11.64 -52.86
CA VAL A 101 -2.08 11.12 -53.58
C VAL A 101 -2.42 9.84 -54.34
N ALA A 102 -3.16 8.93 -53.70
CA ALA A 102 -3.63 7.70 -54.32
C ALA A 102 -4.57 7.98 -55.49
N ALA A 103 -5.58 8.84 -55.30
CA ALA A 103 -6.49 9.22 -56.36
C ALA A 103 -5.75 9.83 -57.56
N ALA A 104 -4.86 10.81 -57.34
CA ALA A 104 -4.05 11.41 -58.40
C ALA A 104 -3.15 10.39 -59.11
N ALA A 105 -2.58 9.44 -58.37
CA ALA A 105 -1.79 8.36 -58.93
C ALA A 105 -2.62 7.43 -59.85
N PHE A 106 -3.84 7.09 -59.44
CA PHE A 106 -4.70 6.12 -60.14
C PHE A 106 -5.61 6.71 -61.24
N ASP A 107 -5.95 8.01 -61.20
CA ASP A 107 -6.80 8.69 -62.21
C ASP A 107 -6.07 9.04 -63.53
N GLY A 108 -4.93 8.40 -63.82
CA GLY A 108 -4.20 8.56 -65.09
C GLY A 108 -3.21 9.72 -65.14
N ALA A 109 -3.00 10.46 -64.05
CA ALA A 109 -1.97 11.52 -64.00
C ALA A 109 -0.55 10.96 -64.23
N GLN A 110 -0.27 9.75 -63.73
CA GLN A 110 1.02 9.08 -63.95
C GLN A 110 1.30 8.75 -65.43
N PHE A 111 0.27 8.32 -66.17
CA PHE A 111 0.38 8.04 -67.60
C PHE A 111 0.61 9.33 -68.41
N THR A 112 -0.01 10.43 -67.98
CA THR A 112 0.14 11.75 -68.59
C THR A 112 1.54 12.33 -68.31
N GLN A 113 2.11 12.09 -67.12
CA GLN A 113 3.46 12.51 -66.74
C GLN A 113 4.56 11.76 -67.50
N LEU A 114 4.44 10.43 -67.65
CA LEU A 114 5.36 9.64 -68.49
C LEU A 114 5.31 10.08 -69.95
N SER A 115 4.12 10.40 -70.46
CA SER A 115 3.94 10.93 -71.82
C SER A 115 4.55 12.32 -71.98
N ALA A 116 4.43 13.20 -70.97
CA ALA A 116 5.06 14.52 -70.95
C ALA A 116 6.60 14.44 -70.92
N LEU A 117 7.16 13.51 -70.14
CA LEU A 117 8.61 13.26 -70.08
C LEU A 117 9.18 12.83 -71.45
N LEU A 118 8.40 12.01 -72.18
CA LEU A 118 8.78 11.49 -73.50
C LEU A 118 8.55 12.48 -74.65
N THR A 119 7.76 13.55 -74.43
CA THR A 119 7.40 14.55 -75.46
C THR A 119 8.06 15.91 -75.25
N GLY A 120 8.93 16.04 -74.25
CA GLY A 120 9.74 17.25 -74.00
C GLY A 120 10.60 17.63 -75.22
N LYS A 121 10.68 18.93 -75.53
CA LYS A 121 11.32 19.45 -76.76
C LYS A 121 12.82 19.69 -76.60
N SER A 122 13.36 19.62 -75.38
CA SER A 122 14.77 19.85 -75.08
C SER A 122 15.28 19.02 -73.89
N ALA A 123 16.60 18.85 -73.79
CA ALA A 123 17.23 18.16 -72.66
C ALA A 123 17.03 18.91 -71.32
N GLN A 124 16.89 20.24 -71.36
CA GLN A 124 16.59 21.06 -70.19
C GLN A 124 15.17 20.82 -69.68
N ASP A 125 14.18 20.74 -70.57
CA ASP A 125 12.78 20.46 -70.19
C ASP A 125 12.65 19.08 -69.51
N PHE A 126 13.42 18.09 -69.96
CA PHE A 126 13.46 16.77 -69.34
C PHE A 126 14.06 16.82 -67.92
N LEU A 127 15.15 17.58 -67.71
CA LEU A 127 15.77 17.76 -66.40
C LEU A 127 14.85 18.50 -65.41
N ASP A 128 14.13 19.52 -65.88
CA ASP A 128 13.19 20.29 -65.06
C ASP A 128 11.98 19.42 -64.65
N GLN A 129 11.43 18.63 -65.59
CA GLN A 129 10.31 17.72 -65.30
C GLN A 129 10.72 16.54 -64.40
N SER A 130 11.92 15.97 -64.58
CA SER A 130 12.42 14.90 -63.68
C SER A 130 12.69 15.42 -62.28
N SER A 131 13.27 16.62 -62.14
CA SER A 131 13.46 17.27 -60.83
C SER A 131 12.12 17.53 -60.11
N ALA A 132 11.09 17.93 -60.85
CA ALA A 132 9.74 18.12 -60.29
C ALA A 132 9.09 16.80 -59.83
N LEU A 133 9.30 15.70 -60.57
CA LEU A 133 8.83 14.36 -60.17
C LEU A 133 9.56 13.84 -58.93
N GLU A 134 10.87 14.06 -58.82
CA GLU A 134 11.63 13.69 -57.62
C GLU A 134 11.14 14.46 -56.39
N MET A 135 10.88 15.77 -56.54
CA MET A 135 10.33 16.58 -55.45
C MET A 135 8.94 16.09 -55.02
N LEU A 136 8.07 15.74 -55.97
CA LEU A 136 6.74 15.18 -55.68
C LEU A 136 6.82 13.80 -55.02
N ALA A 137 7.73 12.94 -55.48
CA ALA A 137 7.96 11.63 -54.88
C ALA A 137 8.48 11.75 -53.44
N ALA A 138 9.40 12.67 -53.18
CA ALA A 138 9.88 12.99 -51.84
C ALA A 138 8.73 13.51 -50.93
N GLN A 139 7.86 14.37 -51.46
CA GLN A 139 6.69 14.86 -50.74
C GLN A 139 5.69 13.74 -50.41
N ASN A 140 5.42 12.84 -51.36
CA ASN A 140 4.53 11.69 -51.15
C ASN A 140 5.09 10.72 -50.10
N SER A 141 6.40 10.45 -50.14
CA SER A 141 7.06 9.63 -49.11
C SER A 141 6.92 10.26 -47.73
N ALA A 142 7.15 11.57 -47.60
CA ALA A 142 7.02 12.27 -46.33
C ALA A 142 5.58 12.23 -45.77
N VAL A 143 4.55 12.30 -46.63
CA VAL A 143 3.15 12.14 -46.23
C VAL A 143 2.88 10.73 -45.69
N LEU A 144 3.39 9.69 -46.37
CA LEU A 144 3.22 8.31 -45.93
C LEU A 144 3.94 8.03 -44.59
N ASP A 145 5.18 8.51 -44.43
CA ASP A 145 5.93 8.38 -43.17
C ASP A 145 5.21 9.08 -42.00
N THR A 146 4.65 10.26 -42.28
CA THR A 146 3.89 11.02 -41.28
C THR A 146 2.57 10.31 -40.92
N TYR A 147 1.88 9.74 -41.92
CA TYR A 147 0.67 8.94 -41.71
C TYR A 147 0.96 7.69 -40.87
N GLU A 148 2.03 6.94 -41.19
CA GLU A 148 2.44 5.77 -40.41
C GLU A 148 2.74 6.15 -38.95
N GLY A 149 3.46 7.26 -38.75
CA GLY A 149 3.71 7.83 -37.42
C GLY A 149 2.43 8.17 -36.67
N ALA A 150 1.44 8.75 -37.35
CA ALA A 150 0.14 9.09 -36.75
C ALA A 150 -0.68 7.84 -36.38
N VAL A 151 -0.73 6.82 -37.26
CA VAL A 151 -1.39 5.54 -36.99
C VAL A 151 -0.77 4.85 -35.77
N LYS A 152 0.57 4.84 -35.68
CA LYS A 152 1.28 4.28 -34.53
C LYS A 152 0.95 5.02 -33.24
N GLN A 153 0.94 6.35 -33.25
CA GLN A 153 0.56 7.17 -32.10
C GLN A 153 -0.89 6.89 -31.66
N ALA A 154 -1.82 6.76 -32.60
CA ALA A 154 -3.22 6.46 -32.31
C ALA A 154 -3.37 5.05 -31.69
N SER A 155 -2.66 4.06 -32.22
CA SER A 155 -2.63 2.69 -31.68
C SER A 155 -2.05 2.63 -30.26
N ASP A 156 -0.93 3.32 -30.01
CA ASP A 156 -0.30 3.40 -28.70
C ASP A 156 -1.22 4.10 -27.68
N ALA A 157 -1.85 5.22 -28.07
CA ALA A 157 -2.78 5.96 -27.23
C ALA A 157 -4.03 5.12 -26.90
N LYS A 158 -4.56 4.38 -27.88
CA LYS A 158 -5.70 3.47 -27.68
C LYS A 158 -5.38 2.37 -26.68
N THR A 159 -4.19 1.78 -26.79
CA THR A 159 -3.73 0.71 -25.88
C THR A 159 -3.59 1.26 -24.46
N LYS A 160 -2.95 2.42 -24.29
CA LYS A 160 -2.80 3.07 -22.98
C LYS A 160 -4.14 3.46 -22.35
N ALA A 161 -5.10 3.93 -23.14
CA ALA A 161 -6.44 4.25 -22.67
C ALA A 161 -7.19 2.97 -22.20
N ALA A 162 -7.12 1.88 -22.97
CA ALA A 162 -7.70 0.61 -22.58
C ALA A 162 -7.07 0.02 -21.31
N ASP A 163 -5.75 0.09 -21.18
CA ASP A 163 -5.03 -0.34 -19.98
C ASP A 163 -5.41 0.49 -18.75
N ALA A 164 -5.55 1.82 -18.91
CA ALA A 164 -5.99 2.71 -17.84
C ALA A 164 -7.42 2.38 -17.40
N GLN A 165 -8.33 2.14 -18.35
CA GLN A 165 -9.70 1.72 -18.05
C GLN A 165 -9.76 0.38 -17.31
N LYS A 166 -8.95 -0.60 -17.74
CA LYS A 166 -8.84 -1.89 -17.04
C LYS A 166 -8.34 -1.72 -15.60
N LYS A 167 -7.29 -0.90 -15.39
CA LYS A 167 -6.77 -0.61 -14.05
C LYS A 167 -7.79 0.08 -13.16
N ALA A 168 -8.59 1.01 -13.70
CA ALA A 168 -9.66 1.66 -12.97
C ALA A 168 -10.73 0.65 -12.52
N GLN A 169 -11.12 -0.29 -13.39
CA GLN A 169 -12.07 -1.34 -13.04
C GLN A 169 -11.49 -2.26 -11.94
N GLU A 170 -10.26 -2.74 -12.11
CA GLU A 170 -9.60 -3.60 -11.12
C GLU A 170 -9.46 -2.92 -9.75
N ALA A 171 -9.11 -1.63 -9.73
CA ALA A 171 -9.02 -0.85 -8.49
C ALA A 171 -10.40 -0.67 -7.83
N THR A 172 -11.44 -0.45 -8.63
CA THR A 172 -12.83 -0.33 -8.16
C THR A 172 -13.32 -1.63 -7.54
N ASP A 173 -13.16 -2.75 -8.23
CA ASP A 173 -13.59 -4.07 -7.74
C ASP A 173 -12.86 -4.45 -6.45
N ALA A 174 -11.55 -4.18 -6.39
CA ALA A 174 -10.76 -4.40 -5.19
C ALA A 174 -11.21 -3.52 -4.02
N ALA A 175 -11.48 -2.23 -4.25
CA ALA A 175 -11.98 -1.32 -3.21
C ALA A 175 -13.36 -1.75 -2.69
N GLN A 176 -14.27 -2.17 -3.58
CA GLN A 176 -15.60 -2.68 -3.20
C GLN A 176 -15.50 -3.94 -2.34
N LYS A 177 -14.61 -4.87 -2.70
CA LYS A 177 -14.38 -6.07 -1.90
C LYS A 177 -13.88 -5.73 -0.49
N ILE A 178 -12.92 -4.80 -0.39
CA ILE A 178 -12.41 -4.36 0.92
C ILE A 178 -13.54 -3.71 1.73
N LEU A 179 -14.36 -2.84 1.13
CA LEU A 179 -15.48 -2.18 1.80
C LEU A 179 -16.49 -3.19 2.38
N ALA A 180 -16.80 -4.26 1.65
CA ALA A 180 -17.70 -5.31 2.13
C ALA A 180 -17.17 -6.04 3.38
N ASP A 181 -15.86 -6.30 3.42
CA ASP A 181 -15.21 -6.97 4.55
C ASP A 181 -14.90 -6.00 5.71
N LEU A 182 -14.78 -4.69 5.43
CA LEU A 182 -14.33 -3.68 6.38
C LEU A 182 -15.27 -3.53 7.57
N GLN A 183 -16.59 -3.56 7.34
CA GLN A 183 -17.59 -3.47 8.41
C GLN A 183 -17.46 -4.66 9.37
N THR A 184 -17.35 -5.87 8.84
CA THR A 184 -17.17 -7.09 9.64
C THR A 184 -15.91 -7.03 10.49
N LYS A 185 -14.79 -6.55 9.91
CA LYS A 185 -13.53 -6.35 10.65
C LYS A 185 -13.66 -5.28 11.72
N LYS A 186 -14.38 -4.19 11.44
CA LYS A 186 -14.64 -3.13 12.41
C LYS A 186 -15.40 -3.67 13.62
N ASP A 187 -16.49 -4.39 13.39
CA ASP A 187 -17.33 -4.93 14.46
C ASP A 187 -16.56 -5.96 15.31
N ALA A 188 -15.72 -6.79 14.67
CA ALA A 188 -14.83 -7.71 15.37
C ALA A 188 -13.80 -6.98 16.24
N ALA A 189 -13.19 -5.92 15.72
CA ALA A 189 -12.22 -5.10 16.46
C ALA A 189 -12.89 -4.39 17.65
N ASP A 190 -14.03 -3.72 17.44
CA ASP A 190 -14.78 -3.03 18.49
C ASP A 190 -15.16 -4.01 19.62
N LYS A 191 -15.64 -5.20 19.25
CA LYS A 191 -15.98 -6.26 20.21
C LYS A 191 -14.75 -6.73 20.99
N ALA A 192 -13.64 -7.03 20.31
CA ALA A 192 -12.44 -7.51 20.96
C ALA A 192 -11.87 -6.47 21.95
N VAL A 193 -11.92 -5.19 21.59
CA VAL A 193 -11.50 -4.07 22.45
C VAL A 193 -12.41 -3.93 23.67
N ALA A 194 -13.74 -4.08 23.50
CA ALA A 194 -14.68 -4.05 24.61
C ALA A 194 -14.44 -5.22 25.58
N ASP A 195 -14.22 -6.43 25.05
CA ASP A 195 -13.92 -7.62 25.85
C ASP A 195 -12.59 -7.46 26.61
N ALA A 196 -11.55 -6.94 25.94
CA ALA A 196 -10.24 -6.62 26.53
C ALA A 196 -10.36 -5.61 27.68
N LYS A 197 -11.13 -4.52 27.49
CA LYS A 197 -11.39 -3.53 28.55
C LYS A 197 -12.13 -4.14 29.74
N ALA A 198 -13.13 -4.98 29.48
CA ALA A 198 -13.86 -5.68 30.53
C ALA A 198 -12.96 -6.68 31.30
N ALA A 199 -12.03 -7.34 30.61
CA ALA A 199 -11.07 -8.26 31.22
C ALA A 199 -10.10 -7.51 32.16
N VAL A 200 -9.51 -6.40 31.70
CA VAL A 200 -8.67 -5.52 32.53
C VAL A 200 -9.44 -4.97 33.73
N ALA A 201 -10.71 -4.58 33.56
CA ALA A 201 -11.52 -4.04 34.65
C ALA A 201 -11.74 -5.05 35.79
N LYS A 202 -11.79 -6.35 35.48
CA LYS A 202 -11.97 -7.45 36.46
C LYS A 202 -10.70 -7.78 37.25
N LEU A 203 -9.52 -7.31 36.82
CA LEU A 203 -8.28 -7.53 37.56
C LEU A 203 -8.30 -6.83 38.93
N SER A 204 -7.63 -7.45 39.91
CA SER A 204 -7.38 -6.83 41.22
C SER A 204 -6.49 -5.59 41.07
N ASN A 205 -6.50 -4.69 42.06
CA ASN A 205 -5.65 -3.50 42.03
C ASN A 205 -4.16 -3.86 41.95
N ALA A 206 -3.73 -4.90 42.67
CA ALA A 206 -2.35 -5.40 42.61
C ALA A 206 -2.00 -5.91 41.21
N ALA A 207 -2.90 -6.68 40.57
CA ALA A 207 -2.69 -7.17 39.20
C ALA A 207 -2.69 -6.04 38.17
N LYS A 208 -3.53 -5.01 38.33
CA LYS A 208 -3.52 -3.80 37.48
C LYS A 208 -2.21 -3.03 37.61
N GLN A 209 -1.69 -2.86 38.83
CA GLN A 209 -0.39 -2.22 39.07
C GLN A 209 0.76 -3.03 38.46
N ALA A 210 0.71 -4.36 38.55
CA ALA A 210 1.70 -5.23 37.93
C ALA A 210 1.65 -5.19 36.39
N LEU A 211 0.45 -5.14 35.80
CA LEU A 211 0.25 -5.01 34.35
C LEU A 211 0.79 -3.67 33.84
N GLY A 212 0.42 -2.57 34.50
CA GLY A 212 0.84 -1.21 34.17
C GLY A 212 2.24 -0.83 34.67
N ALA A 213 3.07 -1.78 35.11
CA ALA A 213 4.38 -1.52 35.66
C ALA A 213 5.23 -0.67 34.70
N ALA A 214 5.85 0.38 35.25
CA ALA A 214 6.71 1.27 34.47
C ALA A 214 7.89 0.50 33.89
N GLY A 215 8.18 0.73 32.62
CA GLY A 215 9.39 0.21 31.98
C GLY A 215 10.63 1.02 32.34
N ASN A 216 11.69 0.85 31.56
CA ASN A 216 12.95 1.55 31.77
C ASN A 216 12.79 3.09 31.64
N MET A 217 13.06 3.80 32.73
CA MET A 217 13.00 5.27 32.80
C MET A 217 14.35 5.96 32.51
N GLY A 218 15.34 5.20 32.05
CA GLY A 218 16.65 5.71 31.67
C GLY A 218 16.61 6.80 30.59
N THR A 219 17.74 7.50 30.48
CA THR A 219 17.99 8.50 29.44
C THR A 219 18.62 7.82 28.23
N PHE A 220 18.00 7.99 27.05
CA PHE A 220 18.48 7.43 25.79
C PHE A 220 18.85 8.56 24.85
N ILE A 221 19.98 8.43 24.16
CA ILE A 221 20.45 9.41 23.17
C ILE A 221 20.04 8.92 21.79
N GLY A 222 19.30 9.76 21.06
CA GLY A 222 18.83 9.41 19.72
C GLY A 222 19.92 9.56 18.67
N PRO A 223 19.81 8.85 17.53
CA PRO A 223 20.65 9.13 16.38
C PRO A 223 20.42 10.56 15.87
N ALA A 224 21.31 11.07 15.02
CA ALA A 224 21.07 12.36 14.38
C ALA A 224 19.88 12.31 13.41
N GLY A 225 19.27 13.46 13.13
CA GLY A 225 18.20 13.61 12.14
C GLY A 225 16.82 13.15 12.62
N ALA A 226 15.93 12.90 11.66
CA ALA A 226 14.51 12.65 11.92
C ALA A 226 14.25 11.45 12.85
N ALA A 227 15.04 10.38 12.71
CA ALA A 227 14.91 9.20 13.56
C ALA A 227 15.17 9.52 15.04
N GLY A 228 16.13 10.40 15.34
CA GLY A 228 16.40 10.87 16.70
C GLY A 228 15.25 11.68 17.28
N THR A 229 14.73 12.63 16.49
CA THR A 229 13.57 13.44 16.88
C THR A 229 12.36 12.57 17.16
N ALA A 230 12.07 11.60 16.28
CA ALA A 230 10.97 10.66 16.47
C ALA A 230 11.18 9.79 17.73
N MET A 231 12.39 9.29 17.96
CA MET A 231 12.71 8.51 19.15
C MET A 231 12.51 9.29 20.45
N GLN A 232 13.00 10.55 20.50
CA GLN A 232 12.80 11.41 21.67
C GLN A 232 11.33 11.76 21.88
N ALA A 233 10.58 11.99 20.79
CA ALA A 233 9.15 12.18 20.85
C ALA A 233 8.46 10.95 21.47
N ALA A 234 8.71 9.73 20.97
CA ALA A 234 8.14 8.51 21.53
C ALA A 234 8.50 8.31 23.02
N LEU A 235 9.76 8.55 23.40
CA LEU A 235 10.23 8.48 24.80
C LEU A 235 9.57 9.49 25.72
N SER A 236 9.19 10.67 25.20
CA SER A 236 8.47 11.70 25.96
C SER A 236 7.04 11.29 26.34
N GLN A 237 6.49 10.26 25.68
CA GLN A 237 5.15 9.76 25.94
C GLN A 237 5.12 8.59 26.92
N ARG A 238 6.26 8.19 27.50
CA ARG A 238 6.30 7.15 28.55
C ARG A 238 5.30 7.48 29.68
N GLY A 239 4.50 6.49 30.06
CA GLY A 239 3.43 6.64 31.06
C GLY A 239 2.07 7.06 30.48
N VAL A 240 1.98 7.48 29.22
CA VAL A 240 0.68 7.72 28.56
C VAL A 240 -0.06 6.38 28.41
N PRO A 241 -1.35 6.29 28.80
CA PRO A 241 -2.13 5.05 28.68
C PRO A 241 -2.22 4.52 27.25
N TYR A 242 -2.24 3.19 27.13
CA TYR A 242 -2.61 2.55 25.90
C TYR A 242 -4.10 2.79 25.60
N GLN A 243 -4.40 3.12 24.36
CA GLN A 243 -5.76 3.21 23.86
C GLN A 243 -5.80 2.69 22.43
N TRP A 244 -6.63 1.66 22.19
CA TRP A 244 -6.89 1.15 20.85
C TRP A 244 -7.33 2.28 19.90
N GLY A 245 -6.71 2.38 18.74
CA GLY A 245 -6.99 3.45 17.77
C GLY A 245 -6.39 4.80 18.15
N GLY A 246 -5.71 4.90 19.29
CA GLY A 246 -5.18 6.16 19.83
C GLY A 246 -3.96 6.68 19.09
N GLU A 247 -3.97 7.97 18.79
CA GLU A 247 -2.96 8.67 17.98
C GLU A 247 -2.41 9.94 18.66
N THR A 248 -2.87 10.24 19.88
CA THR A 248 -2.50 11.48 20.59
C THR A 248 -2.39 11.24 22.09
N LYS A 249 -1.57 12.06 22.76
CA LYS A 249 -1.35 11.94 24.21
C LYS A 249 -2.63 12.07 25.05
N ASP A 250 -3.59 12.90 24.63
CA ASP A 250 -4.79 13.22 25.41
C ASP A 250 -5.83 12.08 25.35
N VAL A 251 -5.78 11.29 24.28
CA VAL A 251 -6.61 10.10 24.09
C VAL A 251 -5.91 8.83 24.58
N GLY A 252 -4.58 8.80 24.48
CA GLY A 252 -3.75 7.60 24.58
C GLY A 252 -3.25 7.12 23.22
N PHE A 253 -2.36 6.15 23.23
CA PHE A 253 -1.74 5.61 22.01
C PHE A 253 -2.00 4.13 21.83
N ASP A 254 -2.17 3.67 20.59
CA ASP A 254 -1.82 2.29 20.23
C ASP A 254 -0.40 2.21 19.66
N CYS A 255 0.07 0.99 19.39
CA CYS A 255 1.46 0.75 19.00
C CYS A 255 1.86 1.55 17.74
N SER A 256 1.07 1.46 16.67
CA SER A 256 1.36 2.15 15.41
C SER A 256 0.99 3.63 15.43
N GLY A 257 0.02 4.04 16.25
CA GLY A 257 -0.34 5.43 16.50
C GLY A 257 0.74 6.19 17.26
N LEU A 258 1.42 5.56 18.23
CA LEU A 258 2.61 6.13 18.87
C LEU A 258 3.71 6.41 17.85
N MET A 259 4.01 5.43 16.99
CA MET A 259 5.04 5.59 15.96
C MET A 259 4.66 6.70 14.98
N GLN A 260 3.40 6.72 14.54
CA GLN A 260 2.89 7.72 13.61
C GLN A 260 3.03 9.13 14.18
N TRP A 261 2.59 9.32 15.42
CA TRP A 261 2.70 10.59 16.10
C TRP A 261 4.16 11.02 16.32
N ALA A 262 5.03 10.08 16.70
CA ALA A 262 6.45 10.33 16.92
C ALA A 262 7.17 10.78 15.64
N TRP A 263 6.96 10.11 14.52
CA TRP A 263 7.53 10.50 13.23
C TRP A 263 6.95 11.81 12.71
N ALA A 264 5.68 12.11 13.01
CA ALA A 264 5.09 13.40 12.68
C ALA A 264 5.80 14.57 13.40
N GLN A 265 6.33 14.37 14.62
CA GLN A 265 7.16 15.37 15.31
C GLN A 265 8.49 15.65 14.57
N ALA A 266 8.94 14.70 13.76
CA ALA A 266 10.09 14.86 12.87
C ALA A 266 9.71 15.37 11.48
N GLY A 267 8.45 15.74 11.25
CA GLY A 267 7.94 16.23 9.96
C GLY A 267 7.69 15.13 8.93
N ILE A 268 7.69 13.85 9.32
CA ILE A 268 7.54 12.71 8.42
C ILE A 268 6.23 11.99 8.70
N SER A 269 5.35 11.95 7.71
CA SER A 269 4.10 11.19 7.77
C SER A 269 4.36 9.71 7.47
N ILE A 270 3.83 8.82 8.31
CA ILE A 270 3.95 7.37 8.13
C ILE A 270 2.56 6.71 8.20
N PRO A 271 2.39 5.51 7.60
CA PRO A 271 1.10 4.82 7.56
C PRO A 271 0.49 4.53 8.93
N ARG A 272 -0.83 4.28 8.99
CA ARG A 272 -1.55 4.13 10.26
C ARG A 272 -1.42 2.75 10.89
N SER A 273 -1.47 1.68 10.10
CA SER A 273 -1.35 0.31 10.59
C SER A 273 0.12 -0.11 10.74
N ALA A 274 0.40 -0.99 11.70
CA ALA A 274 1.74 -1.56 11.90
C ALA A 274 2.23 -2.30 10.63
N ALA A 275 1.32 -3.00 9.95
CA ALA A 275 1.63 -3.69 8.69
C ALA A 275 2.04 -2.72 7.58
N ALA A 276 1.33 -1.60 7.40
CA ALA A 276 1.69 -0.62 6.39
C ALA A 276 3.00 0.11 6.74
N GLN A 277 3.29 0.33 8.02
CA GLN A 277 4.58 0.86 8.50
C GLN A 277 5.76 -0.08 8.24
N TYR A 278 5.56 -1.36 7.96
CA TYR A 278 6.66 -2.24 7.56
C TYR A 278 7.08 -2.06 6.09
N GLY A 279 6.25 -1.43 5.26
CA GLY A 279 6.55 -1.19 3.84
C GLY A 279 7.77 -0.27 3.63
N PRO A 280 7.76 0.95 4.18
CA PRO A 280 8.80 1.95 3.94
C PRO A 280 10.15 1.63 4.59
N GLY A 281 11.19 2.32 4.12
CA GLY A 281 12.53 2.27 4.71
C GLY A 281 13.37 1.05 4.30
N ARG A 282 14.63 1.04 4.77
CA ARG A 282 15.59 -0.03 4.51
C ARG A 282 15.39 -1.16 5.50
N SER A 283 15.33 -2.41 5.02
CA SER A 283 15.32 -3.58 5.90
C SER A 283 16.62 -3.68 6.71
N VAL A 284 16.49 -3.96 8.00
CA VAL A 284 17.63 -4.10 8.94
C VAL A 284 17.61 -5.50 9.52
N SER A 285 18.78 -6.15 9.52
CA SER A 285 18.97 -7.45 10.18
C SER A 285 18.98 -7.26 11.70
N ARG A 286 18.60 -8.30 12.45
CA ARG A 286 18.41 -8.19 13.90
C ARG A 286 19.69 -7.82 14.66
N ASP A 287 20.85 -8.25 14.16
CA ASP A 287 22.19 -7.93 14.67
C ASP A 287 22.67 -6.51 14.33
N ALA A 288 22.01 -5.84 13.38
CA ALA A 288 22.32 -4.48 12.96
C ALA A 288 21.34 -3.42 13.49
N LEU A 289 20.47 -3.81 14.43
CA LEU A 289 19.50 -2.92 15.07
C LEU A 289 20.20 -1.78 15.80
N GLN A 290 19.68 -0.57 15.59
CA GLN A 290 20.18 0.66 16.20
C GLN A 290 19.01 1.49 16.73
N ALA A 291 19.32 2.43 17.62
CA ALA A 291 18.34 3.41 18.10
C ALA A 291 17.68 4.14 16.91
N GLY A 292 16.36 4.28 16.96
CA GLY A 292 15.53 4.86 15.90
C GLY A 292 14.98 3.85 14.88
N ASP A 293 15.46 2.60 14.83
CA ASP A 293 14.88 1.57 13.97
C ASP A 293 13.48 1.17 14.46
N LEU A 294 12.53 1.02 13.53
CA LEU A 294 11.24 0.42 13.84
C LEU A 294 11.35 -1.09 13.80
N VAL A 295 10.85 -1.77 14.84
CA VAL A 295 10.79 -3.23 14.97
C VAL A 295 9.35 -3.69 14.96
N PHE A 296 9.09 -4.79 14.25
CA PHE A 296 7.75 -5.26 13.94
C PHE A 296 7.56 -6.70 14.38
N PHE A 297 6.35 -7.01 14.85
CA PHE A 297 5.97 -8.32 15.34
C PHE A 297 4.71 -8.82 14.65
N GLY A 298 4.75 -10.07 14.23
CA GLY A 298 3.76 -10.62 13.32
C GLY A 298 4.11 -12.01 12.83
N SER A 299 3.17 -12.64 12.15
CA SER A 299 3.36 -13.95 11.51
C SER A 299 3.81 -13.83 10.05
N THR A 300 3.37 -12.77 9.36
CA THR A 300 3.70 -12.48 7.96
C THR A 300 3.74 -10.96 7.76
N ALA A 301 4.26 -10.48 6.62
CA ALA A 301 4.27 -9.05 6.31
C ALA A 301 2.85 -8.44 6.22
N SER A 302 1.84 -9.25 5.94
CA SER A 302 0.43 -8.83 5.90
C SER A 302 -0.30 -9.02 7.24
N ASN A 303 0.32 -9.68 8.21
CA ASN A 303 -0.19 -9.94 9.57
C ASN A 303 0.87 -9.48 10.59
N ILE A 304 1.22 -8.19 10.53
CA ILE A 304 1.98 -7.50 11.57
C ILE A 304 0.96 -6.81 12.47
N TYR A 305 1.02 -7.13 13.75
CA TYR A 305 0.07 -6.65 14.75
C TYR A 305 0.71 -5.75 15.81
N HIS A 306 2.04 -5.62 15.81
CA HIS A 306 2.72 -4.75 16.75
C HIS A 306 3.93 -4.09 16.14
N VAL A 307 4.21 -2.87 16.59
CA VAL A 307 5.41 -2.11 16.24
C VAL A 307 5.96 -1.41 17.49
N GLY A 308 7.28 -1.31 17.56
CA GLY A 308 8.00 -0.50 18.53
C GLY A 308 9.17 0.22 17.85
N MET A 309 9.81 1.12 18.57
CA MET A 309 11.02 1.81 18.11
C MET A 309 12.18 1.48 19.03
N MET A 310 13.30 1.02 18.47
CA MET A 310 14.51 0.76 19.24
C MET A 310 15.02 2.06 19.86
N VAL A 311 15.39 2.01 21.14
CA VAL A 311 16.03 3.11 21.88
C VAL A 311 17.48 2.78 22.24
N SER A 312 17.85 1.52 22.11
CA SER A 312 19.20 0.96 22.19
C SER A 312 19.26 -0.31 21.30
N PRO A 313 20.40 -1.01 21.16
CA PRO A 313 20.44 -2.28 20.43
C PRO A 313 19.58 -3.40 21.04
N THR A 314 19.17 -3.27 22.30
CA THR A 314 18.48 -4.33 23.05
C THR A 314 17.12 -3.93 23.60
N GLU A 315 16.76 -2.65 23.58
CA GLU A 315 15.51 -2.13 24.16
C GLU A 315 14.73 -1.29 23.15
N MET A 316 13.41 -1.32 23.29
CA MET A 316 12.48 -0.54 22.47
C MET A 316 11.45 0.20 23.32
N VAL A 317 10.99 1.34 22.81
CA VAL A 317 9.79 2.03 23.28
C VAL A 317 8.59 1.58 22.46
N HIS A 318 7.47 1.28 23.13
CA HIS A 318 6.21 0.91 22.50
C HIS A 318 5.00 1.31 23.36
N ALA A 319 3.82 1.38 22.74
CA ALA A 319 2.53 1.33 23.43
C ALA A 319 2.05 -0.14 23.39
N PRO A 320 2.05 -0.89 24.51
CA PRO A 320 1.95 -2.36 24.49
C PRO A 320 0.55 -2.87 24.13
N THR A 321 -0.39 -2.74 25.07
CA THR A 321 -1.78 -3.22 24.94
C THR A 321 -2.64 -2.63 26.07
N GLN A 322 -3.93 -2.98 26.10
CA GLN A 322 -4.93 -2.44 27.03
C GLN A 322 -4.57 -2.68 28.50
N GLY A 323 -4.69 -1.63 29.31
CA GLY A 323 -4.33 -1.67 30.74
C GLY A 323 -2.87 -1.32 31.03
N GLU A 324 -2.06 -1.14 29.98
CA GLU A 324 -0.66 -0.72 30.10
C GLU A 324 -0.46 0.72 29.64
N THR A 325 0.77 1.21 29.82
CA THR A 325 1.20 2.54 29.38
C THR A 325 2.37 2.43 28.42
N VAL A 326 2.63 3.49 27.65
CA VAL A 326 3.85 3.60 26.84
C VAL A 326 5.07 3.40 27.73
N LYS A 327 5.97 2.49 27.35
CA LYS A 327 7.13 2.15 28.16
C LYS A 327 8.30 1.63 27.32
N VAL A 328 9.47 1.59 27.94
CA VAL A 328 10.68 0.97 27.36
C VAL A 328 10.86 -0.41 27.97
N VAL A 329 11.06 -1.41 27.11
CA VAL A 329 11.26 -2.81 27.50
C VAL A 329 12.39 -3.43 26.68
N PRO A 330 13.05 -4.49 27.19
CA PRO A 330 13.93 -5.32 26.38
C PRO A 330 13.19 -5.89 25.18
N LEU A 331 13.82 -5.88 23.99
CA LEU A 331 13.25 -6.47 22.78
C LEU A 331 12.84 -7.94 22.97
N SER A 332 13.52 -8.66 23.87
CA SER A 332 13.28 -10.06 24.18
C SER A 332 11.95 -10.35 24.90
N VAL A 333 11.25 -9.34 25.44
CA VAL A 333 9.95 -9.58 26.10
C VAL A 333 8.85 -9.88 25.10
N MET A 334 9.01 -9.44 23.85
CA MET A 334 8.07 -9.71 22.77
C MET A 334 8.52 -10.92 21.97
N SER A 335 7.60 -11.86 21.78
CA SER A 335 7.76 -12.98 20.85
C SER A 335 7.36 -12.57 19.42
N ASN A 336 7.58 -13.43 18.44
CA ASN A 336 7.18 -13.22 17.04
C ASN A 336 7.81 -12.00 16.37
N TYR A 337 9.09 -11.73 16.65
CA TYR A 337 9.87 -10.74 15.89
C TYR A 337 9.83 -11.09 14.40
N PHE A 338 9.29 -10.18 13.60
CA PHE A 338 9.13 -10.37 12.16
C PHE A 338 10.27 -9.71 11.39
N GLY A 339 10.63 -8.48 11.76
CA GLY A 339 11.68 -7.74 11.07
C GLY A 339 11.79 -6.29 11.55
N ALA A 340 12.69 -5.54 10.93
CA ALA A 340 12.93 -4.15 11.26
C ALA A 340 13.14 -3.27 10.02
N LYS A 341 12.80 -1.99 10.17
CA LYS A 341 12.95 -0.97 9.15
C LYS A 341 13.67 0.25 9.69
N ARG A 342 14.73 0.65 8.99
CA ARG A 342 15.38 1.94 9.16
C ARG A 342 14.76 2.93 8.21
N TYR A 343 14.00 3.85 8.78
CA TYR A 343 13.47 4.98 8.06
C TYR A 343 14.58 6.01 7.86
N VAL A 344 14.61 6.60 6.66
CA VAL A 344 15.50 7.71 6.35
C VAL A 344 14.64 8.97 6.27
N GLY A 345 15.12 10.04 6.89
CA GLY A 345 14.51 11.36 6.90
C GLY A 345 15.57 12.42 6.68
#